data_AF-A0AAQ2G806-F1
#
_entry.id   AF-A0AAQ2G806-F1
#
_cell.length_a   1.000
_cell.length_b   1.000
_cell.length_c   1.000
_cell.angle_alpha   90.00
_cell.angle_beta   90.00
_cell.angle_gamma   90.00
#
_symmetry.space_group_name_H-M   'P 1'
#
loop_
_entity.id
_entity.type
_entity.pdbx_description
1 polymer ?
#
loop_
_entity_poly.entity_id
_entity_poly.type
_entity_poly.pdbx_seq_one_letter_code
_entity_poly.pdbx_strand_id
1 'polypeptide(L)'
;MTIITSFTTLKFKGSDYEFSHLLPFGHTLSAAGKDGADIRVRVSYQSHVFSRRRETDEEFHLVDEAGKPRVFCPDRYSNSLRFPAFCQRMLSENMLTWESKDRNRVSNMAVMDGALKSGDHQIAVYYLFPSSVDGLDVEMVIKSGYSKLLNFEHIKRRYNVVQLVKKCHYSQAKVPQ
;
A
#
# COMPACT_ATOMS: atom_id res chain seq x y z
N MET A 1 -10.07 -11.21 2.16
CA MET A 1 -9.31 -10.09 2.75
C MET A 1 -10.27 -8.91 2.87
N THR A 2 -10.31 -8.22 4.00
CA THR A 2 -11.21 -7.09 4.20
C THR A 2 -10.65 -5.85 3.50
N ILE A 3 -11.45 -5.25 2.61
CA ILE A 3 -11.14 -3.98 1.96
C ILE A 3 -11.84 -2.89 2.77
N ILE A 4 -11.06 -1.93 3.26
CA ILE A 4 -11.61 -0.79 3.98
C ILE A 4 -12.04 0.26 2.96
N THR A 5 -13.29 0.70 3.07
CA THR A 5 -13.90 1.70 2.17
C THR A 5 -13.84 3.11 2.74
N SER A 6 -13.64 3.26 4.05
CA SER A 6 -13.45 4.54 4.73
C SER A 6 -12.87 4.33 6.13
N PHE A 7 -12.30 5.39 6.70
CA PHE A 7 -11.91 5.44 8.11
C PHE A 7 -12.66 6.58 8.79
N THR A 8 -13.08 6.35 10.04
CA THR A 8 -13.74 7.37 10.85
C THR A 8 -12.74 8.43 11.31
N THR A 9 -13.18 9.68 11.36
CA THR A 9 -12.40 10.78 11.96
C THR A 9 -11.95 10.41 13.37
N LEU A 10 -10.69 10.67 13.68
CA LEU A 10 -10.08 10.34 14.96
C LEU A 10 -9.76 11.61 15.75
N LYS A 11 -10.13 11.63 17.04
CA LYS A 11 -9.69 12.65 17.98
C LYS A 11 -8.39 12.21 18.64
N PHE A 12 -7.34 13.02 18.54
CA PHE A 12 -6.05 12.74 19.17
C PHE A 12 -5.42 14.03 19.70
N LYS A 13 -5.12 14.06 21.01
CA LYS A 13 -4.51 15.23 21.69
C LYS A 13 -5.22 16.56 21.41
N GLY A 14 -6.55 16.54 21.41
CA GLY A 14 -7.38 17.73 21.18
C GLY A 14 -7.49 18.18 19.71
N SER A 15 -6.94 17.42 18.76
CA SER A 15 -7.08 17.67 17.33
C SER A 15 -7.92 16.57 16.65
N ASP A 16 -8.67 16.95 15.63
CA ASP A 16 -9.44 16.03 14.78
C ASP A 16 -8.63 15.69 13.52
N TYR A 17 -8.54 14.41 13.20
CA TYR A 17 -7.83 13.89 12.04
C TYR A 17 -8.80 13.17 11.10
N GLU A 18 -8.92 13.69 9.87
CA GLU A 18 -9.78 13.13 8.83
C GLU A 18 -9.01 12.23 7.87
N PHE A 19 -9.72 11.29 7.25
CA PHE A 19 -9.12 10.25 6.39
C PHE A 19 -9.77 10.17 5.01
N SER A 20 -10.39 11.25 4.55
CA SER A 20 -11.03 11.33 3.23
C SER A 20 -10.03 11.10 2.08
N HIS A 21 -8.75 11.43 2.27
CA HIS A 21 -7.68 11.12 1.32
C HIS A 21 -7.38 9.63 1.21
N LEU A 22 -7.84 8.79 2.14
CA LEU A 22 -7.66 7.33 2.12
C LEU A 22 -8.93 6.60 1.66
N LEU A 23 -9.84 7.27 0.97
CA LEU A 23 -10.91 6.60 0.24
C LEU A 23 -10.32 5.78 -0.92
N PRO A 24 -10.78 4.54 -1.16
CA PRO A 24 -10.34 3.77 -2.30
C PRO A 24 -10.62 4.46 -3.63
N PHE A 25 -9.73 4.29 -4.61
CA PHE A 25 -9.91 4.82 -5.95
C PHE A 25 -9.55 3.80 -7.03
N GLY A 26 -10.09 3.98 -8.23
CA GLY A 26 -9.82 3.14 -9.40
C GLY A 26 -8.71 3.72 -10.29
N HIS A 27 -7.92 2.84 -10.91
CA HIS A 27 -6.93 3.16 -11.91
C HIS A 27 -6.98 2.13 -13.04
N THR A 28 -7.02 2.58 -14.29
CA THR A 28 -7.09 1.71 -15.46
C THR A 28 -5.72 1.63 -16.14
N LEU A 29 -5.19 0.42 -16.26
CA LEU A 29 -4.02 0.12 -17.06
C LEU A 29 -4.49 -0.25 -18.48
N SER A 30 -4.45 0.72 -19.39
CA SER A 30 -4.91 0.53 -20.76
C SER A 30 -4.09 -0.51 -21.52
N ALA A 31 -4.77 -1.40 -22.24
CA ALA A 31 -4.15 -2.46 -23.04
C ALA A 31 -3.12 -3.36 -22.30
N ALA A 32 -3.23 -3.47 -20.97
CA ALA A 32 -2.34 -4.30 -20.15
C ALA A 32 -2.78 -5.77 -20.07
N GLY A 33 -4.06 -6.04 -20.37
CA GLY A 33 -4.76 -7.31 -20.35
C GLY A 33 -4.53 -8.17 -21.58
N LYS A 34 -5.21 -9.33 -21.63
CA LYS A 34 -5.15 -10.26 -22.76
C LYS A 34 -5.78 -9.59 -23.98
N ASP A 35 -5.21 -9.81 -25.16
CA ASP A 35 -5.72 -9.28 -26.44
C ASP A 35 -5.89 -7.75 -26.45
N GLY A 36 -5.10 -7.03 -25.63
CA GLY A 36 -5.16 -5.57 -25.52
C GLY A 36 -6.32 -5.05 -24.67
N ALA A 37 -6.96 -5.90 -23.87
CA ALA A 37 -7.96 -5.46 -22.88
C ALA A 37 -7.33 -4.57 -21.79
N ASP A 38 -8.16 -3.76 -21.15
CA ASP A 38 -7.75 -2.98 -19.98
C ASP A 38 -7.68 -3.86 -18.72
N ILE A 39 -6.82 -3.48 -17.76
CA ILE A 39 -6.86 -4.03 -16.39
C ILE A 39 -7.24 -2.91 -15.43
N ARG A 40 -8.33 -3.08 -14.69
CA ARG A 40 -8.86 -2.11 -13.73
C ARG A 40 -8.39 -2.47 -12.32
N VAL A 41 -7.61 -1.58 -11.73
CA VAL A 41 -7.03 -1.74 -10.40
C VAL A 41 -7.78 -0.84 -9.43
N ARG A 42 -8.24 -1.37 -8.30
CA ARG A 42 -8.66 -0.54 -7.16
C ARG A 42 -7.52 -0.46 -6.16
N VAL A 43 -7.19 0.76 -5.74
CA VAL A 43 -6.23 1.02 -4.69
C VAL A 43 -6.99 1.28 -3.39
N SER A 44 -6.60 0.61 -2.31
CA SER A 44 -7.16 0.84 -0.98
C SER A 44 -6.06 0.84 0.09
N TYR A 45 -6.43 1.22 1.31
CA TYR A 45 -5.49 1.47 2.41
C TYR A 45 -5.84 0.64 3.64
N GLN A 46 -4.82 0.34 4.43
CA GLN A 46 -4.99 -0.19 5.78
C GLN A 46 -4.53 0.84 6.80
N SER A 47 -5.10 0.75 8.00
CA SER A 47 -4.83 1.62 9.14
C SER A 47 -3.34 1.76 9.49
N HIS A 48 -2.47 0.85 9.05
CA HIS A 48 -1.03 0.90 9.39
C HIS A 48 -0.32 2.02 8.60
N VAL A 49 -0.96 2.62 7.60
CA VAL A 49 -0.44 3.80 6.92
C VAL A 49 -0.47 5.07 7.78
N PHE A 50 -1.30 5.11 8.83
CA PHE A 50 -1.40 6.25 9.77
C PHE A 50 -1.29 5.84 11.25
N SER A 51 -1.07 4.55 11.53
CA SER A 51 -0.93 4.02 12.88
C SER A 51 0.27 3.08 13.00
N ARG A 52 0.73 2.87 14.23
CA ARG A 52 1.77 1.89 14.56
C ARG A 52 1.25 0.85 15.52
N ARG A 53 2.04 -0.22 15.66
CA ARG A 53 1.80 -1.22 16.70
C ARG A 53 1.81 -0.52 18.07
N ARG A 54 0.87 -0.94 18.91
CA ARG A 54 0.82 -0.59 20.33
C ARG A 54 1.98 -1.28 21.06
N GLU A 55 2.75 -0.52 21.83
CA GLU A 55 3.73 -1.07 22.78
C GLU A 55 3.03 -1.48 24.09
N THR A 56 3.73 -2.23 24.95
CA THR A 56 3.17 -2.67 26.24
C THR A 56 2.70 -1.47 27.06
N ASP A 57 1.51 -1.57 27.65
CA ASP A 57 0.87 -0.54 28.49
C ASP A 57 0.54 0.80 27.83
N GLU A 58 0.70 0.91 26.51
CA GLU A 58 0.33 2.10 25.77
C GLU A 58 -1.18 2.16 25.50
N GLU A 59 -1.81 3.33 25.57
CA GLU A 59 -3.20 3.49 25.16
C GLU A 59 -3.36 3.36 23.64
N PHE A 60 -4.35 2.59 23.19
CA PHE A 60 -4.64 2.43 21.77
C PHE A 60 -5.83 3.28 21.36
N HIS A 61 -5.82 3.72 20.09
CA HIS A 61 -6.78 4.68 19.56
C HIS A 61 -7.75 4.04 18.56
N LEU A 62 -7.35 2.90 18.00
CA LEU A 62 -8.12 2.17 17.00
C LEU A 62 -7.73 0.69 16.97
N VAL A 63 -8.53 -0.11 16.28
CA VAL A 63 -8.29 -1.52 16.01
C VAL A 63 -8.04 -1.69 14.52
N ASP A 64 -7.00 -2.46 14.16
CA ASP A 64 -6.69 -2.73 12.76
C ASP A 64 -7.59 -3.80 12.13
N GLU A 65 -7.37 -4.06 10.84
CA GLU A 65 -8.17 -4.96 10.02
C GLU A 65 -8.07 -6.43 10.48
N ALA A 66 -7.13 -6.75 11.37
CA ALA A 66 -6.95 -8.06 11.98
C ALA A 66 -7.41 -8.08 13.46
N GLY A 67 -8.14 -7.07 13.91
CA GLY A 67 -8.62 -6.98 15.29
C GLY A 67 -7.53 -6.62 16.30
N LYS A 68 -6.37 -6.09 15.86
CA LYS A 68 -5.25 -5.77 16.76
C LYS A 68 -5.28 -4.29 17.17
N PRO A 69 -5.02 -3.97 18.45
CA PRO A 69 -4.97 -2.58 18.91
C PRO A 69 -3.79 -1.82 18.28
N ARG A 70 -4.03 -0.56 17.95
CA ARG A 70 -3.10 0.33 17.25
C ARG A 70 -3.07 1.71 17.89
N VAL A 71 -1.92 2.35 17.73
CA VAL A 71 -1.69 3.71 18.21
C VAL A 71 -1.60 4.64 17.02
N PHE A 72 -2.42 5.68 17.03
CA PHE A 72 -2.36 6.72 16.02
C PHE A 72 -1.00 7.40 16.03
N CYS A 73 -0.46 7.67 14.84
CA CYS A 73 0.88 8.23 14.69
C CYS A 73 0.82 9.44 13.75
N PRO A 74 0.94 10.67 14.28
CA PRO A 74 0.89 11.90 13.48
C PRO A 74 1.89 11.93 12.32
N ASP A 75 3.10 11.38 12.51
CA ASP A 75 4.11 11.31 11.46
C ASP A 75 3.68 10.39 10.31
N ARG A 76 3.11 9.22 10.63
CA ARG A 76 2.54 8.31 9.64
C ARG A 76 1.33 8.93 8.96
N TYR A 77 0.45 9.59 9.72
CA TYR A 77 -0.68 10.32 9.16
C TYR A 77 -0.22 11.38 8.14
N SER A 78 0.76 12.21 8.50
CA SER A 78 1.31 13.25 7.63
C SER A 78 1.90 12.65 6.35
N ASN A 79 2.62 11.54 6.46
CA ASN A 79 3.08 10.78 5.29
C ASN A 79 1.92 10.20 4.47
N SER A 80 0.82 9.80 5.12
CA SER A 80 -0.31 9.16 4.46
C SER A 80 -1.03 10.05 3.46
N LEU A 81 -0.97 11.37 3.67
CA LEU A 81 -1.52 12.38 2.76
C LEU A 81 -0.94 12.28 1.34
N ARG A 82 0.26 11.72 1.20
CA ARG A 82 0.96 11.56 -0.09
C ARG A 82 0.60 10.27 -0.82
N PHE A 83 -0.05 9.31 -0.17
CA PHE A 83 -0.28 8.00 -0.78
C PHE A 83 -1.16 8.03 -2.04
N PRO A 84 -2.25 8.80 -2.13
CA PRO A 84 -3.08 8.80 -3.33
C PRO A 84 -2.30 9.20 -4.58
N ALA A 85 -1.62 10.34 -4.53
CA ALA A 85 -0.77 10.82 -5.61
C ALA A 85 0.38 9.84 -5.92
N PHE A 86 1.01 9.30 -4.87
CA PHE A 86 2.05 8.28 -5.05
C PHE A 86 1.52 7.02 -5.76
N CYS A 87 0.36 6.48 -5.37
CA CYS A 87 -0.16 5.24 -5.95
C CYS A 87 -0.60 5.43 -7.41
N GLN A 88 -1.21 6.58 -7.73
CA GLN A 88 -1.53 6.96 -9.11
C GLN A 88 -0.25 7.03 -9.95
N ARG A 89 0.78 7.70 -9.43
CA ARG A 89 2.08 7.81 -10.10
C ARG A 89 2.75 6.44 -10.27
N MET A 90 2.75 5.63 -9.23
CA MET A 90 3.35 4.29 -9.22
C MET A 90 2.79 3.44 -10.36
N LEU A 91 1.46 3.41 -10.52
CA LEU A 91 0.79 2.66 -11.58
C LEU A 91 1.01 3.29 -12.96
N SER A 92 0.88 4.61 -13.09
CA SER A 92 0.96 5.33 -14.38
C SER A 92 2.38 5.31 -14.96
N GLU A 93 3.39 5.57 -14.13
CA GLU A 93 4.81 5.58 -14.52
C GLU A 93 5.42 4.18 -14.46
N ASN A 94 4.63 3.16 -14.13
CA ASN A 94 5.05 1.77 -14.03
C ASN A 94 6.31 1.59 -13.15
N MET A 95 6.32 2.24 -11.99
CA MET A 95 7.50 2.35 -11.13
C MET A 95 8.04 0.99 -10.69
N LEU A 96 9.34 0.99 -10.37
CA LEU A 96 10.04 -0.18 -9.84
C LEU A 96 9.70 -0.44 -8.37
N THR A 97 9.51 -1.71 -8.06
CA THR A 97 9.17 -2.27 -6.76
C THR A 97 9.99 -3.55 -6.52
N TRP A 98 10.04 -4.05 -5.30
CA TRP A 98 10.69 -5.32 -4.98
C TRP A 98 9.96 -6.06 -3.87
N GLU A 99 10.21 -7.35 -3.77
CA GLU A 99 9.72 -8.15 -2.64
C GLU A 99 10.56 -7.85 -1.40
N SER A 100 9.91 -7.42 -0.33
CA SER A 100 10.47 -7.30 1.00
C SER A 100 10.01 -8.49 1.84
N LYS A 101 10.96 -9.19 2.44
CA LYS A 101 10.70 -10.23 3.44
C LYS A 101 10.86 -9.64 4.83
N ASP A 102 9.84 -9.81 5.68
CA ASP A 102 9.93 -9.48 7.11
C ASP A 102 9.36 -10.63 7.94
N ARG A 103 10.21 -11.18 8.81
CA ARG A 103 10.01 -12.34 9.71
C ARG A 103 9.36 -13.56 9.05
N ASN A 104 8.06 -13.49 8.72
CA ASN A 104 7.25 -14.56 8.12
C ASN A 104 6.31 -14.08 7.00
N ARG A 105 6.50 -12.88 6.46
CA ARG A 105 5.62 -12.29 5.43
C ARG A 105 6.44 -11.73 4.29
N VAL A 106 6.02 -12.06 3.07
CA VAL A 106 6.49 -11.39 1.84
C VAL A 106 5.49 -10.29 1.51
N SER A 107 5.98 -9.12 1.13
CA SER A 107 5.16 -7.99 0.65
C SER A 107 5.92 -7.24 -0.44
N ASN A 108 5.20 -6.56 -1.33
CA ASN A 108 5.84 -5.67 -2.28
C ASN A 108 6.23 -4.38 -1.55
N MET A 109 7.33 -3.76 -1.96
CA MET A 109 7.85 -2.52 -1.41
C MET A 109 8.31 -1.60 -2.53
N ALA A 110 7.90 -0.34 -2.47
CA ALA A 110 8.31 0.70 -3.40
C ALA A 110 8.76 1.94 -2.65
N VAL A 111 9.69 2.70 -3.22
CA VAL A 111 10.08 4.03 -2.71
C VAL A 111 9.07 5.06 -3.18
N MET A 112 8.57 5.89 -2.27
CA MET A 112 7.54 6.87 -2.57
C MET A 112 7.99 7.99 -3.51
N ASP A 113 9.26 8.38 -3.49
CA ASP A 113 9.82 9.37 -4.40
C ASP A 113 10.32 8.77 -5.73
N GLY A 114 10.58 7.45 -5.77
CA GLY A 114 11.11 6.72 -6.92
C GLY A 114 12.64 6.70 -7.02
N ALA A 115 13.36 7.31 -6.08
CA ALA A 115 14.81 7.38 -6.07
C ALA A 115 15.44 6.07 -5.58
N LEU A 116 15.92 5.24 -6.51
CA LEU A 116 16.54 3.94 -6.21
C LEU A 116 18.02 4.06 -5.82
N LYS A 117 18.32 4.87 -4.81
CA LYS A 117 19.67 5.09 -4.25
C LYS A 117 19.71 4.69 -2.79
N SER A 118 20.85 4.22 -2.28
CA SER A 118 20.95 3.88 -0.85
C SER A 118 20.76 5.13 0.03
N GLY A 119 20.15 4.96 1.20
CA GLY A 119 19.83 6.05 2.12
C GLY A 119 18.45 5.90 2.76
N ASP A 120 18.03 6.93 3.49
CA ASP A 120 16.70 6.97 4.11
C ASP A 120 15.63 7.35 3.10
N HIS A 121 14.58 6.54 3.06
CA HIS A 121 13.48 6.68 2.11
C HIS A 121 12.13 6.54 2.79
N GLN A 122 11.14 7.26 2.30
CA GLN A 122 9.75 6.93 2.57
C GLN A 122 9.34 5.77 1.66
N ILE A 123 8.88 4.67 2.26
CA ILE A 123 8.48 3.48 1.52
C ILE A 123 6.99 3.19 1.67
N ALA A 124 6.42 2.55 0.65
CA ALA A 124 5.10 1.94 0.68
C ALA A 124 5.26 0.42 0.69
N VAL A 125 4.54 -0.26 1.59
CA VAL A 125 4.40 -1.71 1.62
C VAL A 125 3.02 -2.08 1.15
N TYR A 126 2.91 -2.97 0.17
CA TYR A 126 1.63 -3.33 -0.42
C TYR A 126 1.58 -4.80 -0.86
N TYR A 127 0.38 -5.25 -1.18
CA TYR A 127 0.15 -6.52 -1.85
C TYR A 127 -1.00 -6.37 -2.83
N LEU A 128 -1.06 -7.30 -3.76
CA LEU A 128 -2.08 -7.39 -4.80
C LEU A 128 -2.90 -8.67 -4.59
N PHE A 129 -4.18 -8.66 -4.90
CA PHE A 129 -4.99 -9.87 -5.04
C PHE A 129 -6.10 -9.66 -6.08
N PRO A 130 -6.65 -10.72 -6.68
CA PRO A 130 -7.75 -10.59 -7.63
C PRO A 130 -8.96 -9.93 -6.98
N SER A 131 -9.59 -8.99 -7.69
CA SER A 131 -10.82 -8.39 -7.17
C SER A 131 -11.99 -9.37 -7.31
N SER A 132 -12.90 -9.31 -6.33
CA SER A 132 -14.20 -9.99 -6.37
C SER A 132 -15.34 -9.02 -6.65
N VAL A 133 -15.03 -7.78 -7.05
CA VAL A 133 -16.02 -6.73 -7.32
C VAL A 133 -16.17 -6.58 -8.83
N ASP A 134 -17.41 -6.62 -9.30
CA ASP A 134 -17.72 -6.45 -10.71
C ASP A 134 -17.14 -5.15 -11.26
N GLY A 135 -16.49 -5.25 -12.42
CA GLY A 135 -15.85 -4.12 -13.08
C GLY A 135 -14.46 -3.77 -12.53
N LEU A 136 -13.92 -4.52 -11.57
CA LEU A 136 -12.53 -4.44 -11.10
C LEU A 136 -11.81 -5.78 -11.31
N ASP A 137 -10.53 -5.72 -11.63
CA ASP A 137 -9.72 -6.91 -11.91
C ASP A 137 -8.75 -7.23 -10.76
N VAL A 138 -8.14 -6.19 -10.18
CA VAL A 138 -7.08 -6.33 -9.17
C VAL A 138 -7.28 -5.33 -8.03
N GLU A 139 -7.09 -5.80 -6.81
CA GLU A 139 -7.00 -4.98 -5.61
C GLU A 139 -5.54 -4.75 -5.25
N MET A 140 -5.14 -3.47 -5.13
CA MET A 140 -3.85 -3.06 -4.58
C MET A 140 -4.07 -2.46 -3.20
N VAL A 141 -3.61 -3.16 -2.17
CA VAL A 141 -3.74 -2.69 -0.78
C VAL A 141 -2.42 -2.15 -0.28
N ILE A 142 -2.37 -0.85 -0.02
CA ILE A 142 -1.27 -0.23 0.70
C ILE A 142 -1.44 -0.55 2.18
N LYS A 143 -0.62 -1.48 2.63
CA LYS A 143 -0.66 -2.02 3.99
C LYS A 143 -0.07 -1.05 5.00
N SER A 144 1.06 -0.43 4.66
CA SER A 144 1.85 0.39 5.60
C SER A 144 2.76 1.32 4.80
N GLY A 145 3.23 2.38 5.44
CA GLY A 145 4.41 3.10 4.99
C GLY A 145 5.07 3.87 6.11
N TYR A 146 6.37 4.07 5.95
CA TYR A 146 7.27 4.57 6.99
C TYR A 146 8.65 4.88 6.39
N SER A 147 9.48 5.61 7.14
CA SER A 147 10.89 5.81 6.81
C SER A 147 11.67 4.50 6.94
N LYS A 148 12.49 4.16 5.95
CA LYS A 148 13.37 3.00 6.00
C LYS A 148 14.71 3.33 5.37
N LEU A 149 15.79 3.01 6.09
CA LEU A 149 17.14 2.98 5.53
C LEU A 149 17.24 1.80 4.55
N LEU A 150 17.45 2.11 3.27
CA LEU A 150 17.61 1.12 2.21
C LEU A 150 19.06 1.05 1.76
N ASN A 151 19.55 -0.18 1.57
CA ASN A 151 20.76 -0.43 0.81
C ASN A 151 20.39 -1.09 -0.53
N PHE A 152 20.45 -0.33 -1.63
CA PHE A 152 20.07 -0.81 -2.95
C PHE A 152 21.10 -1.79 -3.55
N GLU A 153 22.31 -1.88 -2.99
CA GLU A 153 23.27 -2.91 -3.36
C GLU A 153 22.76 -4.31 -2.97
N HIS A 154 21.95 -4.41 -1.92
CA HIS A 154 21.37 -5.68 -1.46
C HIS A 154 20.01 -5.98 -2.11
N ILE A 155 19.40 -5.01 -2.80
CA ILE A 155 18.13 -5.16 -3.51
C ILE A 155 18.44 -5.48 -4.98
N LYS A 156 18.70 -6.76 -5.28
CA LYS A 156 19.09 -7.19 -6.62
C LYS A 156 17.91 -7.31 -7.59
N ARG A 157 16.79 -7.88 -7.12
CA ARG A 157 15.63 -8.17 -7.97
C ARG A 157 14.55 -7.11 -7.80
N ARG A 158 14.19 -6.48 -8.90
CA ARG A 158 13.14 -5.45 -8.99
C ARG A 158 12.17 -5.82 -10.09
N TYR A 159 10.95 -5.33 -9.97
CA TYR A 159 9.88 -5.55 -10.92
C TYR A 159 9.22 -4.22 -11.22
N ASN A 160 8.70 -4.08 -12.42
CA ASN A 160 7.77 -3.00 -12.71
C ASN A 160 6.42 -3.31 -12.08
N VAL A 161 5.73 -2.34 -11.49
CA VAL A 161 4.48 -2.62 -10.78
C VAL A 161 3.41 -3.22 -11.70
N VAL A 162 3.33 -2.80 -12.97
CA VAL A 162 2.37 -3.35 -13.94
C VAL A 162 2.65 -4.84 -14.20
N GLN A 163 3.91 -5.29 -14.14
CA GLN A 163 4.21 -6.72 -14.24
C GLN A 163 3.61 -7.50 -13.07
N LEU A 164 3.63 -6.94 -11.85
CA LEU A 164 3.02 -7.58 -10.68
C LEU A 164 1.49 -7.55 -10.74
N VAL A 165 0.89 -6.47 -11.25
CA VAL A 165 -0.57 -6.38 -11.50
C VAL A 165 -1.00 -7.44 -12.51
N LYS A 166 -0.30 -7.53 -13.66
CA LYS A 166 -0.55 -8.57 -14.67
C LYS A 166 -0.39 -9.98 -14.08
N LYS A 167 0.68 -10.21 -13.30
CA LYS A 167 0.88 -11.48 -12.61
C LYS A 167 -0.33 -11.84 -11.74
N CYS A 168 -0.79 -10.91 -10.90
CA CYS A 168 -1.95 -11.09 -10.04
C CYS A 168 -3.22 -11.39 -10.85
N HIS A 169 -3.47 -10.63 -11.91
CA HIS A 169 -4.64 -10.81 -12.78
C HIS A 169 -4.64 -12.16 -13.51
N TYR A 170 -3.52 -12.58 -14.10
CA TYR A 170 -3.49 -13.84 -14.85
C TYR A 170 -3.37 -15.08 -13.98
N SER A 171 -2.64 -15.01 -12.87
CA SER A 171 -2.51 -16.15 -11.96
C SER A 171 -3.71 -16.33 -11.05
N GLN A 172 -4.59 -15.31 -10.99
CA GLN A 172 -5.72 -15.26 -10.05
C GLN A 172 -5.26 -15.55 -8.60
N ALA A 173 -4.08 -15.04 -8.23
CA ALA A 173 -3.47 -15.27 -6.93
C ALA A 173 -2.88 -13.99 -6.35
N LYS A 174 -2.75 -13.97 -5.01
CA LYS A 174 -2.11 -12.88 -4.29
C LYS A 174 -0.66 -12.70 -4.74
N VAL A 175 -0.22 -11.45 -4.85
CA VAL A 175 1.18 -11.08 -5.17
C VAL A 175 1.72 -10.08 -4.13
N PRO A 176 2.82 -10.38 -3.43
CA PRO A 176 3.58 -11.63 -3.51
C PRO A 176 2.87 -12.77 -2.79
N GLN A 177 3.27 -14.00 -3.12
CA GLN A 177 2.78 -15.24 -2.50
C GLN A 177 3.47 -15.48 -1.15
#